data_AF-A0ABD5RQL8-F1
#
_entry.id   AF-A0ABD5RQL8-F1
#
_cell.length_a   1.000
_cell.length_b   1.000
_cell.length_c   1.000
_cell.angle_alpha   90.00
_cell.angle_beta   90.00
_cell.angle_gamma   90.00
#
_symmetry.space_group_name_H-M   'P 1'
#
loop_
_entity.id
_entity.type
_entity.pdbx_description
1 polymer ?
#
loop_
_entity_poly.entity_id
_entity_poly.type
_entity_poly.pdbx_seq_one_letter_code
_entity_poly.pdbx_strand_id
1 'polypeptide(L)'
;MSRSSAFGVVLVVGALFVTAVLGTYFLTWLAFSTPVAVALSFGLALVVGASLALGARLTDDTAERDREALDASSGGTAPAIDDALAELRRRYASGELSEAQFEGRVERLLADDDGTTAPDDARAVLELRYARGELSDEEFDRKLARLDGTRTVERAEGTAASAGDGGGREADRGS
;
A
#
# COMPACT_ATOMS: atom_id res chain seq x y z
N MET A 1 76.26 18.83 -11.63
CA MET A 1 75.30 17.70 -11.64
C MET A 1 74.80 17.51 -10.22
N SER A 2 73.51 17.75 -9.92
CA SER A 2 72.83 17.32 -8.67
C SER A 2 71.40 17.86 -8.51
N ARG A 3 70.96 18.83 -9.34
CA ARG A 3 69.60 19.39 -9.21
C ARG A 3 68.51 18.41 -9.63
N SER A 4 68.74 17.58 -10.64
CA SER A 4 67.74 16.65 -11.18
C SER A 4 67.32 15.53 -10.21
N SER A 5 68.23 15.07 -9.33
CA SER A 5 67.94 14.05 -8.31
C SER A 5 67.10 14.59 -7.15
N ALA A 6 67.28 15.85 -6.75
CA ALA A 6 66.48 16.48 -5.70
C ALA A 6 65.02 16.64 -6.13
N PHE A 7 64.75 17.06 -7.38
CA PHE A 7 63.40 17.16 -7.91
C PHE A 7 62.69 15.80 -8.01
N GLY A 8 63.41 14.75 -8.40
CA GLY A 8 62.87 13.39 -8.44
C GLY A 8 62.43 12.89 -7.06
N VAL A 9 63.25 13.12 -6.02
CA VAL A 9 62.92 12.71 -4.65
C VAL A 9 61.71 13.47 -4.11
N VAL A 10 61.62 14.78 -4.34
CA VAL A 10 60.46 15.58 -3.89
C VAL A 10 59.17 15.13 -4.57
N LEU A 11 59.20 14.80 -5.86
CA LEU A 11 58.04 14.29 -6.59
C LEU A 11 57.58 12.93 -6.05
N VAL A 12 58.51 12.02 -5.79
CA VAL A 12 58.20 10.69 -5.24
C VAL A 12 57.61 10.81 -3.84
N VAL A 13 58.21 11.63 -2.97
CA VAL A 13 57.70 11.87 -1.61
C VAL A 13 56.32 12.54 -1.65
N GLY A 14 56.12 13.52 -2.55
CA GLY A 14 54.82 14.16 -2.76
C GLY A 14 53.75 13.18 -3.24
N ALA A 15 54.07 12.33 -4.23
CA ALA A 15 53.15 11.32 -4.75
C ALA A 15 52.77 10.29 -3.67
N LEU A 16 53.73 9.84 -2.86
CA LEU A 16 53.47 8.95 -1.73
C LEU A 16 52.57 9.61 -0.69
N PHE A 17 52.80 10.88 -0.38
CA PHE A 17 51.96 11.63 0.56
C PHE A 17 50.52 11.79 0.05
N VAL A 18 50.33 12.17 -1.21
CA VAL A 18 49.00 12.28 -1.83
C VAL A 18 48.29 10.94 -1.83
N THR A 19 49.00 9.86 -2.19
CA THR A 19 48.43 8.50 -2.20
C THR A 19 48.01 8.07 -0.79
N ALA A 20 48.83 8.37 0.22
CA ALA A 20 48.49 8.08 1.62
C ALA A 20 47.23 8.83 2.07
N VAL A 21 47.12 10.13 1.77
CA VAL A 21 45.96 10.96 2.13
C VAL A 21 44.69 10.46 1.43
N LEU A 22 44.75 10.22 0.12
CA LEU A 22 43.60 9.68 -0.64
C LEU A 22 43.20 8.29 -0.14
N GLY A 23 44.18 7.44 0.15
CA GLY A 23 43.95 6.11 0.71
C GLY A 23 43.23 6.19 2.05
N THR A 24 43.73 7.00 2.99
CA THR A 24 43.09 7.17 4.31
C THR A 24 41.67 7.72 4.19
N TYR A 25 41.46 8.72 3.32
CA TYR A 25 40.12 9.27 3.05
C TYR A 25 39.16 8.23 2.47
N PHE A 26 39.64 7.40 1.53
CA PHE A 26 38.84 6.33 0.95
C PHE A 26 38.47 5.27 1.98
N LEU A 27 39.41 4.87 2.84
CA LEU A 27 39.17 3.92 3.93
C LEU A 27 38.15 4.44 4.95
N THR A 28 38.22 5.72 5.34
CA THR A 28 37.24 6.31 6.27
C THR A 28 35.87 6.48 5.62
N TRP A 29 35.80 6.87 4.35
CA TRP A 29 34.55 6.93 3.59
C TRP A 29 33.89 5.56 3.47
N LEU A 30 34.67 4.52 3.16
CA LEU A 30 34.17 3.14 3.08
C LEU A 30 33.69 2.63 4.45
N ALA A 31 34.46 2.88 5.51
CA ALA A 31 34.07 2.48 6.87
C ALA A 31 32.77 3.14 7.35
N PHE A 32 32.48 4.36 6.87
CA PHE A 32 31.25 5.08 7.23
C PHE A 32 30.05 4.72 6.35
N SER A 33 30.26 4.49 5.05
CA SER A 33 29.19 4.15 4.11
C SER A 33 28.72 2.70 4.22
N THR A 34 29.63 1.77 4.51
CA THR A 34 29.32 0.34 4.63
C THR A 34 28.26 0.02 5.70
N PRO A 35 28.34 0.50 6.96
CA PRO A 35 27.33 0.17 7.96
C PRO A 35 25.96 0.75 7.61
N VAL A 36 25.90 1.93 6.98
CA VAL A 36 24.64 2.53 6.51
C VAL A 36 24.04 1.71 5.38
N ALA A 37 24.85 1.33 4.38
CA ALA A 37 24.40 0.50 3.27
C ALA A 37 23.92 -0.88 3.75
N VAL A 38 24.61 -1.50 4.70
CA VAL A 38 24.21 -2.78 5.32
C VAL A 38 22.92 -2.62 6.10
N ALA A 39 22.78 -1.56 6.92
CA ALA A 39 21.56 -1.31 7.69
C ALA A 39 20.34 -1.06 6.79
N LEU A 40 20.51 -0.28 5.71
CA LEU A 40 19.45 -0.04 4.73
C LEU A 40 19.08 -1.33 3.97
N SER A 41 20.08 -2.12 3.56
CA SER A 41 19.85 -3.40 2.89
C SER A 41 19.12 -4.39 3.79
N PHE A 42 19.52 -4.46 5.07
CA PHE A 42 18.90 -5.33 6.06
C PHE A 42 17.47 -4.87 6.40
N GLY A 43 17.26 -3.57 6.58
CA GLY A 43 15.92 -3.00 6.77
C GLY A 43 15.00 -3.29 5.59
N LEU A 44 15.49 -3.09 4.36
CA LEU A 44 14.74 -3.41 3.15
C LEU A 44 14.44 -4.91 3.06
N ALA A 45 15.41 -5.78 3.35
CA ALA A 45 15.21 -7.23 3.35
C ALA A 45 14.18 -7.68 4.41
N LEU A 46 14.16 -7.05 5.59
CA LEU A 46 13.15 -7.31 6.61
C LEU A 46 11.76 -6.86 6.16
N VAL A 47 11.63 -5.68 5.56
CA VAL A 47 10.34 -5.19 5.05
C VAL A 47 9.83 -6.11 3.94
N VAL A 48 10.67 -6.43 2.95
CA VAL A 48 10.31 -7.33 1.84
C VAL A 48 9.97 -8.72 2.37
N GLY A 49 10.78 -9.26 3.29
CA GLY A 49 10.55 -10.56 3.91
C GLY A 49 9.24 -10.60 4.71
N ALA A 50 8.93 -9.54 5.47
CA ALA A 50 7.68 -9.42 6.20
C ALA A 50 6.48 -9.28 5.27
N SER A 51 6.58 -8.48 4.20
CA SER A 51 5.54 -8.37 3.17
C SER A 51 5.29 -9.70 2.46
N LEU A 52 6.33 -10.47 2.12
CA LEU A 52 6.18 -11.81 1.53
C LEU A 52 5.58 -12.80 2.52
N ALA A 53 6.02 -12.79 3.78
CA ALA A 53 5.49 -13.70 4.80
C ALA A 53 4.02 -13.41 5.11
N LEU A 54 3.65 -12.12 5.18
CA LEU A 54 2.27 -11.71 5.39
C LEU A 54 1.40 -12.01 4.16
N GLY A 55 1.91 -11.75 2.95
CA GLY A 55 1.26 -12.14 1.70
C GLY A 55 1.02 -13.65 1.63
N ALA A 56 2.02 -14.47 1.90
CA ALA A 56 1.89 -15.93 1.90
C ALA A 56 0.88 -16.44 2.94
N ARG A 57 0.82 -15.81 4.13
CA ARG A 57 -0.19 -16.13 5.15
C ARG A 57 -1.61 -15.82 4.69
N LEU A 58 -1.79 -14.68 4.02
CA LEU A 58 -3.07 -14.30 3.44
C LEU A 58 -3.46 -15.22 2.28
N THR A 59 -2.49 -15.64 1.45
CA THR A 59 -2.74 -16.55 0.33
C THR A 59 -3.13 -17.97 0.79
N ASP A 60 -2.58 -18.45 1.90
CA ASP A 60 -2.94 -19.75 2.50
C ASP A 60 -4.39 -19.75 3.01
N ASP A 61 -4.81 -18.64 3.65
CA ASP A 61 -6.18 -18.40 4.13
C ASP A 61 -7.19 -18.19 2.99
N THR A 62 -6.76 -17.70 1.82
CA THR A 62 -7.61 -17.58 0.62
C THR A 62 -7.68 -18.89 -0.17
N ALA A 63 -6.65 -19.73 -0.16
CA ALA A 63 -6.66 -21.00 -0.88
C ALA A 63 -7.64 -22.04 -0.29
N GLU A 64 -7.97 -21.95 1.00
CA GLU A 64 -9.07 -22.71 1.60
C GLU A 64 -10.45 -22.07 1.31
N ARG A 65 -10.54 -20.73 1.29
CA ARG A 65 -11.79 -20.01 0.94
C ARG A 65 -12.15 -20.09 -0.54
N ASP A 66 -11.19 -20.22 -1.46
CA ASP A 66 -11.44 -20.31 -2.91
C ASP A 66 -12.16 -21.60 -3.32
N ARG A 67 -12.13 -22.66 -2.50
CA ARG A 67 -12.93 -23.87 -2.75
C ARG A 67 -14.38 -23.75 -2.28
N GLU A 68 -14.68 -22.78 -1.42
CA GLU A 68 -16.02 -22.55 -0.86
C GLU A 68 -16.67 -21.26 -1.41
N ALA A 69 -15.87 -20.32 -1.94
CA ALA A 69 -16.30 -19.03 -2.48
C ALA A 69 -16.73 -19.06 -3.95
N LEU A 70 -16.48 -20.14 -4.70
CA LEU A 70 -17.00 -20.27 -6.07
C LEU A 70 -18.54 -20.42 -6.13
N ASP A 71 -19.20 -20.72 -5.00
CA ASP A 71 -20.67 -20.78 -4.90
C ASP A 71 -21.29 -19.59 -4.14
N ALA A 72 -20.51 -18.70 -3.51
CA ALA A 72 -21.06 -17.62 -2.69
C ALA A 72 -20.11 -16.42 -2.49
N SER A 73 -19.99 -15.53 -3.47
CA SER A 73 -20.02 -14.06 -3.26
C SER A 73 -19.51 -13.28 -4.47
N SER A 74 -20.47 -12.80 -5.27
CA SER A 74 -20.31 -11.53 -5.96
C SER A 74 -20.32 -10.40 -4.93
N GLY A 75 -19.14 -9.87 -4.59
CA GLY A 75 -18.96 -8.76 -3.66
C GLY A 75 -17.54 -8.18 -3.79
N GLY A 76 -17.16 -7.82 -5.01
CA GLY A 76 -15.78 -7.51 -5.39
C GLY A 76 -15.50 -6.02 -5.49
N THR A 77 -14.58 -5.53 -4.65
CA THR A 77 -13.86 -4.26 -4.89
C THR A 77 -12.38 -4.40 -4.50
N ALA A 78 -12.08 -4.89 -3.29
CA ALA A 78 -10.70 -5.03 -2.80
C ALA A 78 -9.75 -5.89 -3.66
N PRO A 79 -10.11 -7.12 -4.10
CA PRO A 79 -9.18 -7.93 -4.92
C PRO A 79 -8.90 -7.32 -6.30
N ALA A 80 -9.81 -6.48 -6.82
CA ALA A 80 -9.65 -5.86 -8.13
C ALA A 80 -8.59 -4.74 -8.16
N ILE A 81 -8.35 -4.08 -7.02
CA ILE A 81 -7.38 -2.97 -6.92
C ILE A 81 -5.96 -3.50 -6.83
N ASP A 82 -5.75 -4.55 -6.03
CA ASP A 82 -4.43 -5.21 -5.92
C ASP A 82 -3.97 -5.76 -7.28
N ASP A 83 -4.89 -6.37 -8.04
CA ASP A 83 -4.63 -6.84 -9.40
C ASP A 83 -4.32 -5.69 -10.36
N ALA A 84 -5.05 -4.57 -10.26
CA ALA A 84 -4.82 -3.39 -11.08
C ALA A 84 -3.48 -2.69 -10.76
N LEU A 85 -3.07 -2.63 -9.48
CA LEU A 85 -1.76 -2.13 -9.05
C LEU A 85 -0.62 -3.04 -9.51
N ALA A 86 -0.81 -4.36 -9.46
CA ALA A 86 0.17 -5.33 -9.91
C ALA A 86 0.49 -5.18 -11.41
N GLU A 87 -0.54 -4.98 -12.24
CA GLU A 87 -0.39 -4.74 -13.67
C GLU A 87 0.30 -3.39 -13.96
N LEU A 88 -0.02 -2.35 -13.20
CA LEU A 88 0.62 -1.04 -13.31
C LEU A 88 2.12 -1.11 -13.03
N ARG A 89 2.50 -1.84 -11.97
CA ARG A 89 3.90 -2.05 -11.56
C ARG A 89 4.68 -2.84 -12.62
N ARG A 90 4.03 -3.82 -13.25
CA ARG A 90 4.63 -4.61 -14.34
C ARG A 90 4.99 -3.74 -15.54
N ARG A 91 4.09 -2.83 -15.94
CA ARG A 91 4.30 -1.92 -17.09
C ARG A 91 5.32 -0.83 -16.84
N TYR A 92 5.43 -0.38 -15.59
CA TYR A 92 6.52 0.51 -15.18
C TYR A 92 7.88 -0.21 -15.26
N ALA A 93 7.96 -1.45 -14.76
CA ALA A 93 9.18 -2.25 -14.82
C ALA A 93 9.59 -2.63 -16.26
N SER A 94 8.64 -2.76 -17.19
CA SER A 94 8.93 -2.97 -18.61
C SER A 94 9.29 -1.67 -19.36
N GLY A 95 9.19 -0.50 -18.70
CA GLY A 95 9.45 0.81 -19.29
C GLY A 95 8.35 1.30 -20.23
N GLU A 96 7.19 0.64 -20.24
CA GLU A 96 6.01 1.05 -21.01
C GLU A 96 5.27 2.24 -20.37
N LEU A 97 5.50 2.47 -19.07
CA LEU A 97 5.04 3.63 -18.34
C LEU A 97 6.22 4.49 -17.89
N SER A 98 6.11 5.81 -18.08
CA SER A 98 6.99 6.76 -17.41
C SER A 98 6.57 6.97 -15.95
N GLU A 99 7.50 7.46 -15.12
CA GLU A 99 7.26 7.79 -13.70
C GLU A 99 6.00 8.64 -13.51
N ALA A 100 5.89 9.76 -14.22
CA ALA A 100 4.75 10.67 -14.11
C ALA A 100 3.41 10.02 -14.50
N GLN A 101 3.43 9.04 -15.43
CA GLN A 101 2.23 8.29 -15.80
C GLN A 101 1.87 7.21 -14.79
N PHE A 102 2.86 6.71 -14.05
CA PHE A 102 2.66 5.72 -12.99
C PHE A 102 2.04 6.39 -11.78
N GLU A 103 2.68 7.46 -11.28
CA GLU A 103 2.17 8.25 -10.15
C GLU A 103 0.73 8.73 -10.39
N GLY A 104 0.44 9.31 -11.55
CA GLY A 104 -0.90 9.82 -11.86
C GLY A 104 -1.98 8.73 -12.03
N ARG A 105 -1.60 7.49 -12.37
CA ARG A 105 -2.55 6.36 -12.42
C ARG A 105 -2.71 5.70 -11.05
N VAL A 106 -1.67 5.64 -10.24
CA VAL A 106 -1.72 5.16 -8.84
C VAL A 106 -2.62 6.09 -8.02
N GLU A 107 -2.42 7.40 -8.10
CA GLU A 107 -3.23 8.38 -7.37
C GLU A 107 -4.73 8.27 -7.69
N ARG A 108 -5.06 8.05 -8.97
CA ARG A 108 -6.44 7.81 -9.39
C ARG A 108 -7.01 6.52 -8.79
N LEU A 109 -6.23 5.45 -8.83
CA LEU A 109 -6.64 4.16 -8.31
C LEU A 109 -6.92 4.19 -6.80
N LEU A 110 -6.09 4.92 -6.03
CA LEU A 110 -6.30 5.11 -4.59
C LEU A 110 -7.45 6.07 -4.28
N ALA A 111 -7.63 7.13 -5.08
CA ALA A 111 -8.76 8.05 -4.90
C ALA A 111 -10.12 7.38 -5.10
N ASP A 112 -10.18 6.38 -6.00
CA ASP A 112 -11.39 5.59 -6.24
C ASP A 112 -11.66 4.56 -5.11
N ASP A 113 -10.61 4.10 -4.42
CA ASP A 113 -10.70 3.18 -3.26
C ASP A 113 -11.14 3.89 -1.97
N ASP A 114 -10.52 5.04 -1.67
CA ASP A 114 -10.86 5.89 -0.51
C ASP A 114 -12.33 6.38 -0.53
N GLY A 115 -12.98 6.33 -1.70
CA GLY A 115 -14.38 6.71 -1.89
C GLY A 115 -15.42 5.63 -1.54
N THR A 116 -15.01 4.38 -1.30
CA THR A 116 -15.94 3.25 -1.14
C THR A 116 -15.67 2.45 0.14
N THR A 117 -15.52 3.13 1.28
CA THR A 117 -15.57 2.44 2.58
C THR A 117 -17.01 1.99 2.83
N ALA A 118 -17.25 0.67 2.85
CA ALA A 118 -18.54 0.14 3.26
C ALA A 118 -18.90 0.71 4.66
N PRO A 119 -20.17 1.05 4.92
CA PRO A 119 -20.56 1.72 6.18
C PRO A 119 -20.21 0.90 7.43
N ASP A 120 -20.10 -0.42 7.30
CA ASP A 120 -19.68 -1.31 8.39
C ASP A 120 -18.16 -1.18 8.68
N ASP A 121 -17.33 -0.96 7.67
CA ASP A 121 -15.88 -0.72 7.82
C ASP A 121 -15.59 0.68 8.40
N ALA A 122 -16.39 1.67 8.02
CA ALA A 122 -16.25 3.03 8.53
C ALA A 122 -16.47 3.11 10.05
N ARG A 123 -17.39 2.29 10.59
CA ARG A 123 -17.62 2.17 12.03
C ARG A 123 -16.43 1.53 12.75
N ALA A 124 -15.89 0.44 12.22
CA ALA A 124 -14.73 -0.24 12.80
C ALA A 124 -13.50 0.69 12.89
N VAL A 125 -13.29 1.54 11.87
CA VAL A 125 -12.22 2.53 11.87
C VAL A 125 -12.40 3.60 12.96
N LEU A 126 -13.64 4.04 13.21
CA LEU A 126 -13.91 5.01 14.28
C LEU A 126 -13.67 4.41 15.66
N GLU A 127 -14.08 3.16 15.89
CA GLU A 127 -13.89 2.46 17.17
C GLU A 127 -12.39 2.28 17.49
N LEU A 128 -11.57 1.97 16.48
CA LEU A 128 -10.12 1.84 16.64
C LEU A 128 -9.46 3.16 17.05
N ARG A 129 -9.86 4.28 16.42
CA ARG A 129 -9.30 5.61 16.74
C ARG A 129 -9.74 6.10 18.12
N TYR A 130 -10.96 5.76 18.53
CA TYR A 130 -11.46 6.01 19.88
C TYR A 130 -10.65 5.23 20.93
N ALA A 131 -10.43 3.94 20.73
CA ALA A 131 -9.64 3.09 21.63
C ALA A 131 -8.18 3.55 21.77
N ARG A 132 -7.65 4.21 20.73
CA ARG A 132 -6.30 4.80 20.72
C ARG A 132 -6.24 6.19 21.39
N GLY A 133 -7.39 6.80 21.68
CA GLY A 133 -7.48 8.15 22.23
C GLY A 133 -7.25 9.26 21.21
N GLU A 134 -7.36 8.96 19.91
CA GLU A 134 -7.25 9.95 18.83
C GLU A 134 -8.56 10.72 18.59
N LEU A 135 -9.69 10.22 19.11
CA LEU A 135 -10.99 10.89 19.08
C LEU A 135 -11.50 11.10 20.51
N SER A 136 -12.12 12.26 20.74
CA SER A 136 -12.92 12.45 21.95
C SER A 136 -14.27 11.73 21.84
N ASP A 137 -14.89 11.43 22.98
CA ASP A 137 -16.24 10.85 23.07
C ASP A 137 -17.24 11.61 22.18
N GLU A 138 -17.20 12.95 22.21
CA GLU A 138 -18.12 13.83 21.46
C GLU A 138 -17.89 13.79 19.94
N GLU A 139 -16.64 13.62 19.50
CA GLU A 139 -16.31 13.48 18.09
C GLU A 139 -16.69 12.12 17.55
N PHE A 140 -16.54 11.08 18.37
CA PHE A 140 -16.94 9.72 18.04
C PHE A 140 -18.46 9.64 17.85
N ASP A 141 -19.24 10.15 18.81
CA ASP A 141 -20.71 10.16 18.76
C ASP A 141 -21.24 10.92 17.54
N ARG A 142 -20.65 12.09 17.23
CA ARG A 142 -21.05 12.89 16.06
C ARG A 142 -20.80 12.16 14.75
N LYS A 143 -19.69 11.44 14.63
CA LYS A 143 -19.34 10.70 13.41
C LYS A 143 -20.16 9.41 13.28
N LEU A 144 -20.42 8.73 14.39
CA LEU A 144 -21.28 7.55 14.43
C LEU A 144 -22.72 7.90 14.02
N ALA A 145 -23.28 8.99 14.56
CA ALA A 145 -24.60 9.47 14.18
C ALA A 145 -24.72 9.80 12.68
N ARG A 146 -23.63 10.29 12.06
CA ARG A 146 -23.59 10.56 10.62
C ARG A 146 -23.65 9.27 9.80
N LEU A 147 -22.96 8.21 10.23
CA LEU A 147 -22.95 6.90 9.56
C LEU A 147 -24.32 6.19 9.66
N ASP A 148 -24.96 6.23 10.82
CA ASP A 148 -26.31 5.67 11.01
C ASP A 148 -27.39 6.44 10.24
N GLY A 149 -27.20 7.76 10.09
CA GLY A 149 -28.07 8.61 9.27
C GLY A 149 -28.05 8.23 7.78
N THR A 150 -26.92 7.77 7.25
CA THR A 150 -26.84 7.29 5.85
C THR A 150 -27.50 5.92 5.64
N ARG A 151 -27.45 5.01 6.61
CA ARG A 151 -28.07 3.67 6.51
C ARG A 151 -29.60 3.70 6.54
N THR A 152 -30.18 4.69 7.20
CA THR A 152 -31.63 4.85 7.30
C THR A 152 -32.28 5.33 6.00
N VAL A 153 -31.52 5.99 5.11
CA VAL A 153 -32.01 6.47 3.81
C VAL A 153 -32.08 5.32 2.79
N GLU A 154 -31.07 4.45 2.69
CA GLU A 154 -31.09 3.30 1.76
C GLU A 154 -32.16 2.24 2.09
N ARG A 155 -32.45 2.02 3.39
CA ARG A 155 -33.49 1.06 3.80
C ARG A 155 -34.91 1.54 3.47
N ALA A 156 -35.14 2.84 3.41
CA ALA A 156 -36.43 3.41 3.05
C ALA A 156 -36.75 3.19 1.56
N GLU A 157 -35.74 3.17 0.68
CA GLU A 157 -35.93 2.97 -0.76
C GLU A 157 -36.16 1.49 -1.12
N GLY A 158 -35.49 0.55 -0.46
CA GLY A 158 -35.69 -0.89 -0.69
C GLY A 158 -37.07 -1.42 -0.25
N THR A 159 -37.68 -0.80 0.76
CA THR A 159 -38.97 -1.26 1.29
C THR A 159 -40.16 -0.73 0.46
N ALA A 160 -40.01 0.41 -0.21
CA ALA A 160 -41.04 0.97 -1.09
C ALA A 160 -41.17 0.18 -2.42
N ALA A 161 -40.07 -0.38 -2.93
CA ALA A 161 -40.07 -1.18 -4.17
C ALA A 161 -40.69 -2.57 -4.00
N SER A 162 -40.60 -3.18 -2.80
CA SER A 162 -41.14 -4.53 -2.55
C SER A 162 -42.63 -4.56 -2.19
N ALA A 163 -43.26 -3.41 -1.90
CA ALA A 163 -44.67 -3.34 -1.51
C ALA A 163 -45.64 -3.16 -2.70
N GLY A 164 -45.13 -3.07 -3.93
CA GLY A 164 -45.93 -2.74 -5.12
C GLY A 164 -46.42 -3.91 -5.99
N ASP A 165 -45.92 -5.15 -5.80
CA ASP A 165 -46.13 -6.25 -6.78
C ASP A 165 -46.98 -7.43 -6.25
N GLY A 166 -47.68 -7.25 -5.14
CA GLY A 166 -48.52 -8.30 -4.52
C GLY A 166 -50.02 -8.25 -4.87
N GLY A 167 -50.41 -7.51 -5.90
CA GLY A 167 -51.80 -7.11 -6.14
C GLY A 167 -52.40 -7.60 -7.46
N GLY A 168 -52.58 -8.91 -7.62
CA GLY A 168 -53.57 -9.41 -8.57
C GLY A 168 -53.11 -10.59 -9.41
N ARG A 169 -53.67 -11.77 -9.09
CA ARG A 169 -54.21 -12.78 -10.03
C ARG A 169 -54.45 -14.08 -9.27
N GLU A 170 -55.65 -14.27 -8.74
CA GLU A 170 -56.30 -15.59 -8.75
C GLU A 170 -57.79 -15.46 -8.44
N ALA A 171 -58.51 -14.78 -9.33
CA ALA A 171 -59.92 -15.04 -9.56
C ALA A 171 -60.00 -15.50 -11.01
N ASP A 172 -60.01 -16.81 -11.22
CA ASP A 172 -60.73 -17.51 -12.31
C ASP A 172 -60.20 -18.95 -12.47
N ARG A 173 -60.78 -19.88 -11.71
CA ARG A 173 -60.91 -21.29 -12.13
C ARG A 173 -62.21 -21.83 -11.56
N GLY A 174 -63.29 -21.49 -12.24
CA GLY A 174 -64.59 -22.10 -12.03
C GLY A 174 -65.32 -22.23 -13.37
N SER A 175 -65.14 -23.38 -14.04
CA SER A 175 -66.15 -24.09 -14.85
C SER A 175 -65.54 -25.38 -15.38
#